data_AF-A0A7S2CNX4-F1
#
_entry.id   AF-A0A7S2CNX4-F1
#
_cell.length_a   1.000
_cell.length_b   1.000
_cell.length_c   1.000
_cell.angle_alpha   90.00
_cell.angle_beta   90.00
_cell.angle_gamma   90.00
#
_symmetry.space_group_name_H-M   'P 1'
#
loop_
_entity.id
_entity.type
_entity.pdbx_description
1 polymer ?
#
loop_
_entity_poly.entity_id
_entity_poly.type
_entity_poly.pdbx_seq_one_letter_code
_entity_poly.pdbx_strand_id
1 'polypeptide(L)'
;DCLCGLRPVSVPVTAGLKGGVSIARQVGVYSMRLTLLDAPALCLDGSPAGFYHRRGRGDLWVIFLEGGGWCYTPEQCRHRAQYKDTGSSRSWASTTDNPDYGPLSQSAILNPDFHAANHVFLKYCDGASFAGTADVHSHGTHLRFRGRAILEATLARLQRPDFGLGASERTHVLLTGCSAGGLAVILNADRVRSMLPVAVTKFRAAPGSGFFLHAPNVEGEEIFGWEMRQVYHMQNLSASLSTECQDKQARGEEWRCVMAPHAVPFVRTPLFVIDSAIDQWQVQCIHGARAIAQDAFVDYMSQCGALQRAGECARGWDASLDECGTAEQQAVREYALDFGTQLLRSGVTDGRRRHGAFITSCFSHCGFTESDWNGASLPLAPLPPDEAGAVHPAAPRAVPAPAANLSLVSMQAALGAWWHDGADDAQVAWHGSPGGACCPVEDDCWGHPGSSKPSPYPLREHARPASWQLFRLRSAAAHAPGPAALAKRPPCLTAPLLRPTLID
;
A
#
# COMPACT_ATOMS: atom_id res chain seq x y z
N ASP A 1 -6.04 -31.47 51.68
CA ASP A 1 -7.36 -32.11 51.52
C ASP A 1 -8.29 -31.12 50.82
N CYS A 2 -8.48 -31.21 49.49
CA CYS A 2 -9.42 -32.09 48.76
C CYS A 2 -10.89 -31.69 49.07
N LEU A 3 -11.89 -31.63 48.17
CA LEU A 3 -12.18 -32.06 46.78
C LEU A 3 -13.69 -31.68 46.59
N CYS A 4 -14.21 -31.13 45.48
CA CYS A 4 -14.90 -31.81 44.36
C CYS A 4 -15.86 -30.79 43.71
N GLY A 5 -16.23 -30.84 42.42
CA GLY A 5 -16.03 -31.91 41.48
C GLY A 5 -16.32 -31.51 40.02
N LEU A 6 -15.60 -32.20 39.14
CA LEU A 6 -15.86 -32.31 37.71
C LEU A 6 -16.53 -33.68 37.46
N ARG A 7 -17.48 -33.73 36.53
CA ARG A 7 -17.88 -34.97 35.85
C ARG A 7 -17.51 -34.86 34.36
N PRO A 8 -16.94 -35.91 33.75
CA PRO A 8 -16.51 -35.92 32.36
C PRO A 8 -17.61 -36.46 31.44
N VAL A 9 -17.65 -35.98 30.19
CA VAL A 9 -18.21 -36.74 29.07
C VAL A 9 -17.14 -36.86 28.00
N SER A 10 -16.91 -38.11 27.64
CA SER A 10 -15.89 -38.71 26.77
C SER A 10 -16.07 -38.38 25.29
N VAL A 11 -14.95 -38.15 24.59
CA VAL A 11 -14.82 -38.31 23.13
C VAL A 11 -13.52 -39.10 22.88
N PRO A 12 -13.52 -40.14 22.04
CA PRO A 12 -12.48 -41.16 22.03
C PRO A 12 -11.18 -40.69 21.36
N VAL A 13 -10.09 -41.18 21.92
CA VAL A 13 -8.73 -41.12 21.39
C VAL A 13 -8.60 -42.10 20.22
N THR A 14 -8.21 -41.62 19.05
CA THR A 14 -7.41 -42.41 18.10
C THR A 14 -6.00 -41.85 18.07
N ALA A 15 -5.06 -42.72 18.41
CA ALA A 15 -3.65 -42.44 18.58
C ALA A 15 -2.95 -42.07 17.27
N GLY A 16 -2.08 -41.08 17.35
CA GLY A 16 -1.10 -40.72 16.34
C GLY A 16 0.02 -39.91 16.99
N LEU A 17 0.98 -40.60 17.61
CA LEU A 17 2.20 -39.99 18.14
C LEU A 17 3.02 -39.38 17.00
N LYS A 18 3.28 -38.07 17.08
CA LYS A 18 4.58 -37.44 16.77
C LYS A 18 4.60 -36.04 17.40
N GLY A 19 5.58 -35.82 18.27
CA GLY A 19 5.63 -34.72 19.23
C GLY A 19 5.54 -33.33 18.60
N GLY A 20 4.57 -32.55 19.07
CA GLY A 20 4.57 -31.10 18.96
C GLY A 20 5.09 -30.52 20.28
N VAL A 21 6.15 -29.71 20.19
CA VAL A 21 6.48 -28.78 21.27
C VAL A 21 5.29 -27.82 21.39
N SER A 22 4.53 -27.91 22.49
CA SER A 22 3.56 -26.89 22.85
C SER A 22 4.31 -25.63 23.24
N ILE A 23 4.53 -24.73 22.29
CA ILE A 23 4.96 -23.37 22.59
C ILE A 23 3.72 -22.67 23.14
N ALA A 24 3.62 -22.56 24.47
CA ALA A 24 2.67 -21.64 25.08
C ALA A 24 2.97 -20.24 24.52
N ARG A 25 2.07 -19.72 23.67
CA ARG A 25 2.20 -18.40 23.04
C ARG A 25 2.19 -17.38 24.17
N GLN A 26 3.35 -16.80 24.44
CA GLN A 26 3.53 -15.83 25.51
C GLN A 26 2.77 -14.55 25.13
N VAL A 27 1.53 -14.43 25.59
CA VAL A 27 0.68 -13.24 25.45
C VAL A 27 1.38 -12.12 26.24
N GLY A 28 2.15 -11.26 25.56
CA GLY A 28 2.81 -10.15 26.23
C GLY A 28 3.83 -9.36 25.42
N VAL A 29 4.49 -9.97 24.42
CA VAL A 29 5.60 -9.32 23.68
C VAL A 29 5.25 -9.00 22.21
N TYR A 30 4.22 -9.63 21.65
CA TYR A 30 3.91 -9.56 20.21
C TYR A 30 2.74 -8.63 19.85
N SER A 31 1.89 -8.28 20.82
CA SER A 31 0.70 -7.46 20.57
C SER A 31 1.02 -5.97 20.58
N MET A 32 0.35 -5.22 19.71
CA MET A 32 0.34 -3.75 19.76
C MET A 32 -0.63 -3.28 20.84
N ARG A 33 -0.29 -2.23 21.58
CA ARG A 33 -1.12 -1.66 22.66
C ARG A 33 -1.77 -0.36 22.20
N LEU A 34 -3.06 -0.21 22.49
CA LEU A 34 -3.81 1.00 22.18
C LEU A 34 -3.37 2.16 23.09
N THR A 35 -3.18 3.32 22.48
CA THR A 35 -3.06 4.61 23.17
C THR A 35 -4.10 5.56 22.62
N LEU A 36 -5.03 5.98 23.48
CA LEU A 36 -6.01 7.00 23.16
C LEU A 36 -5.37 8.39 23.30
N LEU A 37 -5.83 9.32 22.46
CA LEU A 37 -5.39 10.69 22.40
C LEU A 37 -6.37 11.60 23.14
N ASP A 38 -5.86 12.69 23.67
CA ASP A 38 -6.67 13.72 24.30
C ASP A 38 -7.31 14.62 23.22
N ALA A 39 -8.36 15.36 23.61
CA ALA A 39 -8.92 16.40 22.76
C ALA A 39 -7.83 17.41 22.33
N PRO A 40 -7.87 17.94 21.09
CA PRO A 40 -8.97 17.86 20.11
C PRO A 40 -8.91 16.67 19.13
N ALA A 41 -8.10 15.64 19.38
CA ALA A 41 -8.00 14.46 18.51
C ALA A 41 -9.16 13.48 18.75
N LEU A 42 -10.29 13.73 18.08
CA LEU A 42 -11.53 12.97 18.26
C LEU A 42 -11.99 12.31 16.96
N CYS A 43 -12.56 11.11 17.05
CA CYS A 43 -13.24 10.46 15.95
C CYS A 43 -14.54 11.20 15.55
N LEU A 44 -15.15 10.80 14.44
CA LEU A 44 -16.40 11.39 13.93
C LEU A 44 -17.51 11.50 14.99
N ASP A 45 -17.66 10.48 15.85
CA ASP A 45 -18.68 10.43 16.92
C ASP A 45 -18.28 11.19 18.20
N GLY A 46 -17.07 11.76 18.24
CA GLY A 46 -16.51 12.48 19.39
C GLY A 46 -15.80 11.63 20.43
N SER A 47 -15.64 10.31 20.23
CA SER A 47 -14.76 9.50 21.06
C SER A 47 -13.28 9.85 20.81
N PRO A 48 -12.36 9.64 21.76
CA PRO A 48 -10.94 9.94 21.55
C PRO A 48 -10.35 9.06 20.45
N ALA A 49 -9.66 9.65 19.48
CA ALA A 49 -8.90 8.88 18.49
C ALA A 49 -7.67 8.24 19.16
N GLY A 50 -6.92 7.44 18.41
CA GLY A 50 -5.80 6.70 18.98
C GLY A 50 -5.02 5.88 17.98
N PHE A 51 -3.91 5.34 18.46
CA PHE A 51 -3.03 4.47 17.69
C PHE A 51 -2.64 3.26 18.51
N TYR A 52 -2.35 2.16 17.82
CA TYR A 52 -1.70 1.01 18.41
C TYR A 52 -0.19 1.15 18.25
N HIS A 53 0.56 0.84 19.30
CA HIS A 53 2.01 0.86 19.28
C HIS A 53 2.58 -0.45 19.78
N ARG A 54 3.61 -0.94 19.07
CA ARG A 54 4.44 -2.04 19.49
C ARG A 54 5.89 -1.58 19.47
N ARG A 55 6.51 -1.67 20.64
CA ARG A 55 7.89 -1.23 20.85
C ARG A 55 8.85 -2.13 20.08
N GLY A 56 9.76 -1.51 19.35
CA GLY A 56 10.83 -2.16 18.60
C GLY A 56 12.18 -2.12 19.33
N ARG A 57 13.23 -2.35 18.54
CA ARG A 57 14.63 -2.24 18.95
C ARG A 57 15.28 -1.10 18.16
N GLY A 58 15.92 -0.17 18.87
CA GLY A 58 16.62 0.97 18.26
C GLY A 58 15.71 2.12 17.85
N ASP A 59 16.18 2.91 16.88
CA ASP A 59 15.67 4.26 16.59
C ASP A 59 14.87 4.34 15.28
N LEU A 60 14.51 3.19 14.70
CA LEU A 60 13.67 3.11 13.50
C LEU A 60 12.19 3.06 13.89
N TRP A 61 11.38 3.87 13.21
CA TRP A 61 9.94 3.94 13.40
C TRP A 61 9.23 3.71 12.06
N VAL A 62 8.19 2.89 12.08
CA VAL A 62 7.22 2.78 10.99
C VAL A 62 5.88 3.29 11.51
N ILE A 63 5.41 4.39 10.94
CA ILE A 63 4.10 4.95 11.24
C ILE A 63 3.19 4.61 10.06
N PHE A 64 2.24 3.71 10.31
CA PHE A 64 1.27 3.26 9.32
C PHE A 64 -0.08 3.96 9.55
N LEU A 65 -0.58 4.60 8.51
CA LEU A 65 -1.90 5.24 8.48
C LEU A 65 -2.92 4.24 7.94
N GLU A 66 -3.89 3.85 8.78
CA GLU A 66 -4.98 2.96 8.37
C GLU A 66 -5.84 3.60 7.27
N GLY A 67 -6.39 2.78 6.38
CA GLY A 67 -7.36 3.17 5.35
C GLY A 67 -8.81 2.85 5.73
N GLY A 68 -9.72 2.95 4.76
CA GLY A 68 -11.14 2.62 4.97
C GLY A 68 -12.12 3.52 4.21
N GLY A 69 -11.71 4.07 3.06
CA GLY A 69 -12.51 4.98 2.25
C GLY A 69 -12.87 6.31 2.94
N TRP A 70 -13.97 6.94 2.56
CA TRP A 70 -14.42 8.25 2.98
C TRP A 70 -15.92 8.27 3.32
N CYS A 71 -16.45 9.44 3.62
CA CYS A 71 -17.88 9.70 3.61
C CYS A 71 -18.09 11.04 2.89
N TYR A 72 -18.98 11.04 1.89
CA TYR A 72 -19.06 12.12 0.91
C TYR A 72 -20.18 13.12 1.22
N THR A 73 -21.11 12.77 2.11
CA THR A 73 -22.18 13.65 2.59
C THR A 73 -22.26 13.64 4.13
N PRO A 74 -22.86 14.68 4.75
CA PRO A 74 -23.05 14.69 6.20
C PRO A 74 -23.87 13.51 6.71
N GLU A 75 -24.83 13.02 5.92
CA GLU A 75 -25.65 11.86 6.29
C GLU A 75 -24.85 10.56 6.22
N GLN A 76 -24.06 10.36 5.16
CA GLN A 76 -23.13 9.23 5.08
C GLN A 76 -22.13 9.25 6.25
N CYS A 77 -21.59 10.42 6.60
CA CYS A 77 -20.69 10.56 7.73
C CYS A 77 -21.38 10.28 9.08
N ARG A 78 -22.67 10.61 9.21
CA ARG A 78 -23.50 10.28 10.38
C ARG A 78 -23.69 8.78 10.54
N HIS A 79 -23.93 8.06 9.45
CA HIS A 79 -23.91 6.60 9.47
C HIS A 79 -22.51 6.07 9.78
N ARG A 80 -21.48 6.66 9.17
CA ARG A 80 -20.09 6.27 9.38
C ARG A 80 -19.65 6.36 10.84
N ALA A 81 -20.06 7.42 11.54
CA ALA A 81 -19.78 7.65 12.95
C ALA A 81 -20.29 6.51 13.87
N GLN A 82 -21.24 5.69 13.40
CA GLN A 82 -21.77 4.55 14.16
C GLN A 82 -20.95 3.27 13.96
N TYR A 83 -20.06 3.21 12.97
CA TYR A 83 -19.22 2.04 12.73
C TYR A 83 -18.04 1.99 13.70
N LYS A 84 -17.94 0.82 14.34
CA LYS A 84 -16.99 0.47 15.40
C LYS A 84 -15.51 0.65 15.07
N ASP A 85 -15.15 0.62 13.80
CA ASP A 85 -13.74 0.59 13.37
C ASP A 85 -13.28 1.84 12.62
N THR A 86 -14.21 2.65 12.07
CA THR A 86 -13.88 3.76 11.14
C THR A 86 -14.65 5.06 11.32
N GLY A 87 -15.42 5.18 12.39
CA GLY A 87 -16.03 6.44 12.83
C GLY A 87 -16.10 6.61 14.35
N SER A 88 -15.77 5.57 15.12
CA SER A 88 -15.73 5.57 16.58
C SER A 88 -14.60 4.68 17.09
N SER A 89 -14.06 5.04 18.26
CA SER A 89 -13.05 4.26 18.98
C SER A 89 -13.59 3.48 20.16
N ARG A 90 -14.90 3.57 20.45
CA ARG A 90 -15.53 2.99 21.67
C ARG A 90 -15.36 1.48 21.81
N SER A 91 -15.12 0.80 20.70
CA SER A 91 -15.02 -0.66 20.57
C SER A 91 -13.60 -1.15 20.29
N TRP A 92 -12.61 -0.25 20.23
CA TRP A 92 -11.23 -0.67 20.00
C TRP A 92 -10.69 -1.43 21.21
N ALA A 93 -10.10 -2.60 20.95
CA ALA A 93 -9.50 -3.42 21.98
C ALA A 93 -8.27 -2.71 22.57
N SER A 94 -7.96 -2.98 23.84
CA SER A 94 -6.75 -2.43 24.48
C SER A 94 -5.46 -2.94 23.83
N THR A 95 -5.52 -4.09 23.16
CA THR A 95 -4.40 -4.70 22.43
C THR A 95 -4.89 -5.40 21.17
N THR A 96 -4.01 -5.50 20.17
CA THR A 96 -4.27 -6.24 18.93
C THR A 96 -3.01 -6.94 18.43
N ASP A 97 -3.19 -8.12 17.83
CA ASP A 97 -2.12 -8.83 17.10
C ASP A 97 -2.14 -8.50 15.59
N ASN A 98 -3.17 -7.79 15.12
CA ASN A 98 -3.31 -7.30 13.75
C ASN A 98 -3.27 -5.77 13.77
N PRO A 99 -2.37 -5.12 13.00
CA PRO A 99 -1.56 -5.68 11.92
C PRO A 99 -0.23 -6.35 12.30
N ASP A 100 0.08 -7.44 11.59
CA ASP A 100 1.40 -8.11 11.55
C ASP A 100 1.74 -8.51 10.10
N TYR A 101 1.77 -7.53 9.22
CA TYR A 101 1.93 -7.72 7.79
C TYR A 101 2.77 -6.62 7.13
N GLY A 102 3.25 -6.86 5.91
CA GLY A 102 4.00 -5.87 5.13
C GLY A 102 5.10 -5.17 5.95
N PRO A 103 5.17 -3.83 5.91
CA PRO A 103 6.17 -3.07 6.68
C PRO A 103 5.94 -3.07 8.20
N LEU A 104 4.79 -3.56 8.69
CA LEU A 104 4.48 -3.75 10.10
C LEU A 104 4.75 -5.18 10.59
N SER A 105 5.10 -6.11 9.71
CA SER A 105 5.37 -7.50 10.12
C SER A 105 6.60 -7.58 11.01
N GLN A 106 6.55 -8.36 12.09
CA GLN A 106 7.72 -8.64 12.94
C GLN A 106 8.60 -9.78 12.44
N SER A 107 8.19 -10.46 11.36
CA SER A 107 8.98 -11.52 10.76
C SER A 107 10.16 -10.93 10.00
N ALA A 108 11.38 -11.18 10.45
CA ALA A 108 12.60 -10.79 9.72
C ALA A 108 12.70 -11.46 8.34
N ILE A 109 11.96 -12.55 8.11
CA ILE A 109 11.87 -13.20 6.80
C ILE A 109 10.96 -12.39 5.88
N LEU A 110 9.82 -11.92 6.38
CA LEU A 110 8.84 -11.18 5.56
C LEU A 110 9.17 -9.68 5.47
N ASN A 111 9.82 -9.12 6.47
CA ASN A 111 10.11 -7.69 6.61
C ASN A 111 11.55 -7.47 7.11
N PRO A 112 12.57 -7.89 6.34
CA PRO A 112 13.96 -7.82 6.79
C PRO A 112 14.40 -6.41 7.18
N ASP A 113 13.88 -5.37 6.51
CA ASP A 113 14.27 -3.97 6.75
C ASP A 113 13.60 -3.32 7.97
N PHE A 114 12.33 -3.65 8.24
CA PHE A 114 11.53 -2.93 9.24
C PHE A 114 10.98 -3.81 10.37
N HIS A 115 11.28 -5.11 10.41
CA HIS A 115 10.70 -6.03 11.42
C HIS A 115 10.99 -5.64 12.87
N ALA A 116 12.16 -5.05 13.13
CA ALA A 116 12.60 -4.64 14.45
C ALA A 116 12.23 -3.18 14.79
N ALA A 117 11.55 -2.45 13.90
CA ALA A 117 11.18 -1.06 14.14
C ALA A 117 10.17 -0.90 15.29
N ASN A 118 10.08 0.32 15.83
CA ASN A 118 8.91 0.73 16.60
C ASN A 118 7.73 0.88 15.62
N HIS A 119 6.73 0.01 15.76
CA HIS A 119 5.58 -0.04 14.86
C HIS A 119 4.42 0.75 15.47
N VAL A 120 3.90 1.71 14.71
CA VAL A 120 2.72 2.50 15.05
C VAL A 120 1.66 2.26 13.98
N PHE A 121 0.46 1.88 14.39
CA PHE A 121 -0.71 1.76 13.54
C PHE A 121 -1.74 2.80 13.98
N LEU A 122 -1.79 3.92 13.25
CA LEU A 122 -2.74 5.00 13.51
C LEU A 122 -4.10 4.61 12.94
N LYS A 123 -5.09 4.43 13.83
CA LYS A 123 -6.44 4.05 13.46
C LYS A 123 -7.16 5.17 12.74
N TYR A 124 -7.89 4.82 11.69
CA TYR A 124 -8.61 5.75 10.84
C TYR A 124 -10.04 5.93 11.33
N CYS A 125 -10.40 7.12 11.78
CA CYS A 125 -11.76 7.40 12.24
C CYS A 125 -12.26 8.81 11.92
N ASP A 126 -11.62 9.53 10.99
CA ASP A 126 -11.98 10.90 10.60
C ASP A 126 -12.75 11.00 9.28
N GLY A 127 -12.61 10.02 8.38
CA GLY A 127 -13.35 10.01 7.11
C GLY A 127 -12.82 10.95 6.01
N ALA A 128 -11.62 11.53 6.17
CA ALA A 128 -10.98 12.40 5.16
C ALA A 128 -9.46 12.24 5.09
N SER A 129 -8.93 11.01 5.16
CA SER A 129 -7.48 10.78 5.00
C SER A 129 -6.63 11.67 5.93
N PHE A 130 -7.07 11.83 7.18
CA PHE A 130 -6.43 12.67 8.19
C PHE A 130 -6.29 14.16 7.80
N ALA A 131 -7.15 14.69 6.93
CA ALA A 131 -7.07 16.06 6.44
C ALA A 131 -8.23 16.98 6.89
N GLY A 132 -9.30 16.44 7.47
CA GLY A 132 -10.43 17.24 7.96
C GLY A 132 -10.09 18.18 9.12
N THR A 133 -10.73 19.36 9.15
CA THR A 133 -10.59 20.37 10.23
C THR A 133 -11.92 21.01 10.69
N ALA A 134 -13.05 20.62 10.11
CA ALA A 134 -14.36 21.20 10.41
C ALA A 134 -15.19 20.37 11.40
N ASP A 135 -16.20 21.00 11.97
CA ASP A 135 -17.28 20.32 12.67
C ASP A 135 -18.60 20.62 11.95
N VAL A 136 -19.44 19.60 11.77
CA VAL A 136 -20.73 19.71 11.06
C VAL A 136 -21.83 19.05 11.88
N HIS A 137 -23.03 19.61 11.83
CA HIS A 137 -24.22 19.02 12.44
C HIS A 137 -25.09 18.36 11.36
N SER A 138 -25.46 17.10 11.57
CA SER A 138 -26.38 16.37 10.69
C SER A 138 -27.42 15.62 11.52
N HIS A 139 -28.70 15.94 11.34
CA HIS A 139 -29.83 15.29 12.02
C HIS A 139 -29.64 15.11 13.54
N GLY A 140 -29.16 16.16 14.21
CA GLY A 140 -28.90 16.14 15.66
C GLY A 140 -27.58 15.51 16.10
N THR A 141 -26.83 14.90 15.17
CA THR A 141 -25.47 14.39 15.42
C THR A 141 -24.43 15.47 15.13
N HIS A 142 -23.55 15.71 16.10
CA HIS A 142 -22.39 16.59 15.93
C HIS A 142 -21.19 15.78 15.44
N LEU A 143 -20.91 15.87 14.14
CA LEU A 143 -19.79 15.24 13.46
C LEU A 143 -18.52 16.07 13.61
N ARG A 144 -17.43 15.41 13.97
CA ARG A 144 -16.12 16.03 14.21
C ARG A 144 -15.12 15.55 13.16
N PHE A 145 -14.83 16.40 12.18
CA PHE A 145 -13.79 16.12 11.18
C PHE A 145 -12.45 16.62 11.72
N ARG A 146 -11.77 15.75 12.49
CA ARG A 146 -10.55 16.11 13.23
C ARG A 146 -9.31 15.38 12.72
N GLY A 147 -9.32 14.91 11.48
CA GLY A 147 -8.22 14.18 10.85
C GLY A 147 -6.85 14.84 11.06
N ARG A 148 -6.76 16.16 10.83
CA ARG A 148 -5.51 16.91 11.05
C ARG A 148 -5.07 16.85 12.52
N ALA A 149 -5.99 17.12 13.45
CA ALA A 149 -5.68 17.11 14.88
C ALA A 149 -5.29 15.72 15.38
N ILE A 150 -5.88 14.66 14.83
CA ILE A 150 -5.53 13.27 15.15
C ILE A 150 -4.08 12.96 14.75
N LEU A 151 -3.69 13.32 13.52
CA LEU A 151 -2.33 13.12 13.04
C LEU A 151 -1.32 13.92 13.86
N GLU A 152 -1.60 15.20 14.09
CA GLU A 152 -0.73 16.10 14.87
C GLU A 152 -0.56 15.62 16.32
N ALA A 153 -1.66 15.24 16.99
CA ALA A 153 -1.62 14.72 18.36
C ALA A 153 -0.91 13.37 18.46
N THR A 154 -1.04 12.50 17.45
CA THR A 154 -0.31 11.23 17.38
C THR A 154 1.20 11.48 17.38
N LEU A 155 1.68 12.34 16.48
CA LEU A 155 3.11 12.66 16.39
C LEU A 155 3.63 13.28 17.68
N ALA A 156 2.89 14.22 18.27
CA ALA A 156 3.24 14.81 19.56
C ALA A 156 3.28 13.77 20.69
N ARG A 157 2.33 12.83 20.71
CA ARG A 157 2.26 11.75 21.72
C ARG A 157 3.46 10.81 21.61
N LEU A 158 3.86 10.44 20.39
CA LEU A 158 5.00 9.55 20.13
C LEU A 158 6.35 10.17 20.53
N GLN A 159 6.47 11.50 20.52
CA GLN A 159 7.68 12.20 20.95
C GLN A 159 7.86 12.24 22.47
N ARG A 160 6.82 11.92 23.25
CA ARG A 160 6.90 11.92 24.71
C ARG A 160 7.83 10.80 25.22
N PRO A 161 8.41 10.95 26.42
CA PRO A 161 9.41 10.02 26.96
C PRO A 161 8.98 8.56 27.07
N ASP A 162 7.68 8.30 27.15
CA ASP A 162 7.13 6.94 27.21
C ASP A 162 7.15 6.19 25.87
N PHE A 163 7.30 6.91 24.75
CA PHE A 163 7.48 6.35 23.41
C PHE A 163 8.89 6.62 22.86
N GLY A 164 9.33 7.87 22.89
CA GLY A 164 10.70 8.26 22.56
C GLY A 164 11.01 8.46 21.07
N LEU A 165 10.02 8.77 20.23
CA LEU A 165 10.27 9.19 18.84
C LEU A 165 11.14 10.46 18.83
N GLY A 166 12.34 10.36 18.27
CA GLY A 166 13.30 11.47 18.25
C GLY A 166 14.11 11.64 19.54
N ALA A 167 14.06 10.68 20.47
CA ALA A 167 14.89 10.70 21.68
C ALA A 167 16.36 10.35 21.42
N SER A 168 16.67 9.76 20.26
CA SER A 168 18.03 9.45 19.80
C SER A 168 18.39 10.31 18.58
N GLU A 169 19.63 10.76 18.51
CA GLU A 169 20.23 11.52 17.40
C GLU A 169 20.35 10.72 16.08
N ARG A 170 19.90 9.46 16.07
CA ARG A 170 19.84 8.59 14.87
C ARG A 170 18.43 8.10 14.58
N THR A 171 17.41 8.89 14.91
CA THR A 171 16.02 8.49 14.66
C THR A 171 15.70 8.49 13.17
N HIS A 172 15.16 7.39 12.68
CA HIS A 172 14.70 7.23 11.31
C HIS A 172 13.20 6.91 11.30
N VAL A 173 12.45 7.51 10.38
CA VAL A 173 10.99 7.36 10.30
C VAL A 173 10.57 7.03 8.86
N LEU A 174 9.88 5.90 8.70
CA LEU A 174 9.08 5.58 7.52
C LEU A 174 7.63 5.91 7.81
N LEU A 175 7.03 6.83 7.06
CA LEU A 175 5.59 7.05 7.03
C LEU A 175 4.99 6.22 5.90
N THR A 176 4.01 5.38 6.19
CA THR A 176 3.34 4.54 5.20
C THR A 176 1.87 4.39 5.58
N GLY A 177 1.09 3.69 4.77
CA GLY A 177 -0.35 3.53 4.94
C GLY A 177 -0.96 2.96 3.67
N CYS A 178 -2.18 2.43 3.79
CA CYS A 178 -2.89 1.89 2.64
C CYS A 178 -4.19 2.62 2.34
N SER A 179 -4.61 2.68 1.06
CA SER A 179 -5.93 3.14 0.65
C SER A 179 -6.12 4.62 1.01
N ALA A 180 -7.20 4.99 1.68
CA ALA A 180 -7.38 6.31 2.25
C ALA A 180 -6.20 6.74 3.16
N GLY A 181 -5.53 5.80 3.83
CA GLY A 181 -4.30 6.04 4.59
C GLY A 181 -3.07 6.25 3.70
N GLY A 182 -2.99 5.57 2.55
CA GLY A 182 -1.98 5.83 1.52
C GLY A 182 -2.13 7.22 0.90
N LEU A 183 -3.37 7.64 0.61
CA LEU A 183 -3.64 9.02 0.22
C LEU A 183 -3.26 10.00 1.35
N ALA A 184 -3.57 9.67 2.61
CA ALA A 184 -3.17 10.49 3.75
C ALA A 184 -1.67 10.69 3.84
N VAL A 185 -0.86 9.68 3.51
CA VAL A 185 0.60 9.79 3.42
C VAL A 185 0.99 10.84 2.39
N ILE A 186 0.42 10.80 1.17
CA ILE A 186 0.70 11.79 0.12
C ILE A 186 0.34 13.20 0.59
N LEU A 187 -0.87 13.37 1.14
CA LEU A 187 -1.39 14.69 1.51
C LEU A 187 -0.67 15.32 2.70
N ASN A 188 -0.11 14.50 3.60
CA ASN A 188 0.46 14.98 4.86
C ASN A 188 1.97 14.81 4.99
N ALA A 189 2.68 14.16 4.06
CA ALA A 189 4.11 13.84 4.20
C ALA A 189 4.96 15.05 4.63
N ASP A 190 4.80 16.20 3.96
CA ASP A 190 5.56 17.41 4.27
C ASP A 190 5.17 18.03 5.63
N ARG A 191 3.89 17.94 6.02
CA ARG A 191 3.45 18.34 7.36
C ARG A 191 4.10 17.45 8.41
N VAL A 192 4.03 16.13 8.23
CA VAL A 192 4.67 15.18 9.15
C VAL A 192 6.16 15.49 9.26
N ARG A 193 6.87 15.70 8.14
CA ARG A 193 8.27 16.12 8.15
C ARG A 193 8.51 17.36 9.01
N SER A 194 7.67 18.38 8.86
CA SER A 194 7.81 19.66 9.59
C SER A 194 7.59 19.52 11.11
N MET A 195 6.90 18.47 11.55
CA MET A 195 6.58 18.23 12.95
C MET A 195 7.51 17.24 13.64
N LEU A 196 8.35 16.53 12.88
CA LEU A 196 9.32 15.61 13.43
C LEU A 196 10.48 16.37 14.07
N PRO A 197 11.02 15.90 15.21
CA PRO A 197 12.19 16.51 15.85
C PRO A 197 13.39 16.60 14.89
N VAL A 198 14.26 17.58 15.13
CA VAL A 198 15.52 17.73 14.39
C VAL A 198 16.42 16.47 14.49
N ALA A 199 16.28 15.69 15.57
CA ALA A 199 16.94 14.41 15.77
C ALA A 199 16.50 13.31 14.79
N VAL A 200 15.40 13.52 14.04
CA VAL A 200 14.98 12.64 12.96
C VAL A 200 15.80 12.93 11.70
N THR A 201 16.93 12.25 11.59
CA THR A 201 17.91 12.44 10.51
C THR A 201 17.47 11.84 9.18
N LYS A 202 16.55 10.87 9.19
CA LYS A 202 15.97 10.27 7.98
C LYS A 202 14.46 10.16 8.08
N PHE A 203 13.75 10.81 7.17
CA PHE A 203 12.30 10.70 7.02
C PHE A 203 11.95 10.45 5.55
N ARG A 204 11.12 9.45 5.31
CA ARG A 204 10.61 9.11 3.97
C ARG A 204 9.18 8.60 4.05
N ALA A 205 8.46 8.73 2.94
CA ALA A 205 7.06 8.34 2.86
C ALA A 205 6.82 7.30 1.75
N ALA A 206 6.06 6.26 2.04
CA ALA A 206 5.74 5.18 1.10
C ALA A 206 4.21 4.95 1.10
N PRO A 207 3.45 5.73 0.30
CA PRO A 207 2.00 5.54 0.17
C PRO A 207 1.72 4.24 -0.59
N GLY A 208 0.86 3.40 -0.02
CA GLY A 208 0.39 2.16 -0.64
C GLY A 208 -1.06 2.26 -1.11
N SER A 209 -1.38 1.85 -2.34
CA SER A 209 -2.72 1.97 -2.95
C SER A 209 -3.37 3.34 -2.67
N GLY A 210 -2.56 4.39 -2.78
CA GLY A 210 -2.90 5.76 -2.37
C GLY A 210 -2.91 6.74 -3.53
N PHE A 211 -2.42 6.32 -4.70
CA PHE A 211 -2.39 7.12 -5.91
C PHE A 211 -3.73 6.97 -6.66
N PHE A 212 -4.80 7.54 -6.08
CA PHE A 212 -6.11 7.54 -6.71
C PHE A 212 -6.16 8.47 -7.91
N LEU A 213 -6.60 7.97 -9.07
CA LEU A 213 -6.69 8.76 -10.29
C LEU A 213 -7.78 9.82 -10.22
N HIS A 214 -7.52 10.93 -10.90
CA HIS A 214 -8.57 11.86 -11.28
C HIS A 214 -9.00 11.51 -12.70
N ALA A 215 -10.00 10.64 -12.82
CA ALA A 215 -10.47 10.10 -14.09
C ALA A 215 -12.00 9.96 -14.10
N PRO A 216 -12.64 10.04 -15.28
CA PRO A 216 -14.05 9.68 -15.42
C PRO A 216 -14.26 8.16 -15.32
N ASN A 217 -15.51 7.76 -15.05
CA ASN A 217 -15.94 6.37 -15.16
C ASN A 217 -16.07 5.91 -16.63
N VAL A 218 -16.45 4.65 -16.84
CA VAL A 218 -16.69 4.05 -18.18
C VAL A 218 -17.78 4.76 -19.01
N GLU A 219 -18.66 5.54 -18.39
CA GLU A 219 -19.69 6.34 -19.07
C GLU A 219 -19.25 7.80 -19.31
N GLY A 220 -18.03 8.17 -18.92
CA GLY A 220 -17.47 9.51 -19.10
C GLY A 220 -17.77 10.50 -17.97
N GLU A 221 -18.28 10.05 -16.83
CA GLU A 221 -18.69 10.88 -15.69
C GLU A 221 -17.61 10.95 -14.59
N GLU A 222 -17.30 12.15 -14.09
CA GLU A 222 -16.33 12.37 -12.99
C GLU A 222 -16.94 12.13 -11.59
N ILE A 223 -17.42 10.92 -11.31
CA ILE A 223 -18.11 10.59 -10.05
C ILE A 223 -17.18 10.75 -8.83
N PHE A 224 -16.04 10.06 -8.82
CA PHE A 224 -15.12 10.10 -7.67
C PHE A 224 -14.49 11.48 -7.48
N GLY A 225 -14.18 12.20 -8.56
CA GLY A 225 -13.72 13.59 -8.50
C GLY A 225 -14.75 14.50 -7.82
N TRP A 226 -16.03 14.36 -8.19
CA TRP A 226 -17.12 15.09 -7.55
C TRP A 226 -17.27 14.73 -6.07
N GLU A 227 -17.16 13.46 -5.70
CA GLU A 227 -17.22 12.98 -4.32
C GLU A 227 -16.10 13.55 -3.45
N MET A 228 -14.86 13.54 -3.95
CA MET A 228 -13.71 14.11 -3.24
C MET A 228 -13.79 15.64 -3.14
N ARG A 229 -14.43 16.31 -4.11
CA ARG A 229 -14.79 17.73 -4.00
C ARG A 229 -15.77 17.98 -2.85
N GLN A 230 -16.75 17.11 -2.64
CA GLN A 230 -17.66 17.24 -1.49
C GLN A 230 -16.92 17.09 -0.17
N VAL A 231 -16.04 16.09 -0.05
CA VAL A 231 -15.18 15.88 1.14
C VAL A 231 -14.36 17.12 1.42
N TYR A 232 -13.71 17.68 0.39
CA TYR A 232 -12.89 18.89 0.51
C TYR A 232 -13.64 20.05 1.18
N HIS A 233 -14.84 20.36 0.70
CA HIS A 233 -15.64 21.47 1.20
C HIS A 233 -16.29 21.16 2.54
N MET A 234 -16.93 20.00 2.68
CA MET A 234 -17.65 19.61 3.90
C MET A 234 -16.73 19.53 5.12
N GLN A 235 -15.53 18.99 4.95
CA GLN A 235 -14.61 18.73 6.06
C GLN A 235 -13.49 19.79 6.17
N ASN A 236 -13.53 20.83 5.34
CA ASN A 236 -12.55 21.92 5.28
C ASN A 236 -11.10 21.43 5.13
N LEU A 237 -10.83 20.70 4.05
CA LEU A 237 -9.49 20.16 3.79
C LEU A 237 -8.48 21.23 3.36
N SER A 238 -8.92 22.39 2.89
CA SER A 238 -8.05 23.49 2.41
C SER A 238 -6.93 23.84 3.40
N ALA A 239 -7.26 23.83 4.69
CA ALA A 239 -6.32 24.11 5.80
C ALA A 239 -5.24 23.02 5.96
N SER A 240 -5.45 21.84 5.39
CA SER A 240 -4.60 20.68 5.54
C SER A 240 -3.77 20.38 4.28
N LEU A 241 -4.12 20.91 3.11
CA LEU A 241 -3.41 20.64 1.86
C LEU A 241 -2.24 21.60 1.64
N SER A 242 -1.38 21.27 0.68
CA SER A 242 -0.31 22.16 0.21
C SER A 242 -0.89 23.46 -0.34
N THR A 243 -0.44 24.60 0.19
CA THR A 243 -0.80 25.91 -0.35
C THR A 243 -0.25 26.09 -1.75
N GLU A 244 0.96 25.59 -2.03
CA GLU A 244 1.58 25.65 -3.36
C GLU A 244 0.75 24.90 -4.41
N CYS A 245 0.16 23.75 -4.03
CA CYS A 245 -0.78 23.06 -4.90
C CYS A 245 -2.03 23.90 -5.17
N GLN A 246 -2.65 24.43 -4.10
CA GLN A 246 -3.90 25.19 -4.19
C GLN A 246 -3.72 26.46 -5.02
N ASP A 247 -2.62 27.19 -4.83
CA ASP A 247 -2.29 28.42 -5.57
C ASP A 247 -2.05 28.17 -7.07
N LYS A 248 -1.76 26.93 -7.47
CA LYS A 248 -1.61 26.53 -8.88
C LYS A 248 -2.91 26.08 -9.53
N GLN A 249 -3.95 25.82 -8.75
CA GLN A 249 -5.26 25.49 -9.30
C GLN A 249 -5.99 26.73 -9.80
N ALA A 250 -6.92 26.54 -10.73
CA ALA A 250 -7.86 27.58 -11.07
C ALA A 250 -8.73 27.91 -9.84
N ARG A 251 -9.19 29.17 -9.75
CA ARG A 251 -10.08 29.61 -8.67
C ARG A 251 -11.32 28.71 -8.60
N GLY A 252 -11.57 28.10 -7.44
CA GLY A 252 -12.67 27.17 -7.21
C GLY A 252 -12.34 25.70 -7.49
N GLU A 253 -11.14 25.40 -8.01
CA GLU A 253 -10.64 24.06 -8.31
C GLU A 253 -9.54 23.61 -7.33
N GLU A 254 -9.36 24.31 -6.22
CA GLU A 254 -8.36 24.00 -5.18
C GLU A 254 -8.56 22.59 -4.59
N TRP A 255 -9.80 22.09 -4.63
CA TRP A 255 -10.17 20.74 -4.23
C TRP A 255 -9.40 19.64 -4.98
N ARG A 256 -8.92 19.92 -6.21
CA ARG A 256 -8.13 18.96 -7.00
C ARG A 256 -6.90 18.51 -6.25
N CYS A 257 -6.35 19.33 -5.36
CA CYS A 257 -5.20 19.01 -4.51
C CYS A 257 -5.46 17.88 -3.49
N VAL A 258 -6.69 17.39 -3.35
CA VAL A 258 -6.99 16.17 -2.59
C VAL A 258 -6.62 14.92 -3.40
N MET A 259 -6.60 15.02 -4.73
CA MET A 259 -6.32 13.90 -5.64
C MET A 259 -4.82 13.74 -5.85
N ALA A 260 -4.32 12.51 -5.78
CA ALA A 260 -2.88 12.24 -5.84
C ALA A 260 -2.16 12.79 -7.08
N PRO A 261 -2.69 12.67 -8.33
CA PRO A 261 -2.06 13.24 -9.52
C PRO A 261 -1.79 14.74 -9.44
N HIS A 262 -2.61 15.47 -8.67
CA HIS A 262 -2.50 16.92 -8.49
C HIS A 262 -1.68 17.29 -7.26
N ALA A 263 -1.72 16.48 -6.21
CA ALA A 263 -1.01 16.72 -4.95
C ALA A 263 0.50 16.40 -5.06
N VAL A 264 0.85 15.26 -5.66
CA VAL A 264 2.22 14.74 -5.70
C VAL A 264 3.25 15.70 -6.31
N PRO A 265 2.97 16.46 -7.39
CA PRO A 265 3.90 17.47 -7.90
C PRO A 265 4.38 18.50 -6.86
N PHE A 266 3.67 18.64 -5.75
CA PHE A 266 3.97 19.60 -4.69
C PHE A 266 4.51 18.95 -3.41
N VAL A 267 4.68 17.62 -3.37
CA VAL A 267 5.26 16.91 -2.22
C VAL A 267 6.79 16.99 -2.30
N ARG A 268 7.42 17.49 -1.24
CA ARG A 268 8.88 17.65 -1.16
C ARG A 268 9.56 16.45 -0.51
N THR A 269 8.87 15.80 0.41
CA THR A 269 9.31 14.58 1.07
C THR A 269 9.51 13.46 0.05
N PRO A 270 10.62 12.71 0.07
CA PRO A 270 10.81 11.56 -0.81
C PRO A 270 9.65 10.56 -0.68
N LEU A 271 8.94 10.34 -1.78
CA LEU A 271 7.84 9.38 -1.90
C LEU A 271 8.30 8.10 -2.60
N PHE A 272 7.86 6.94 -2.11
CA PHE A 272 7.92 5.68 -2.82
C PHE A 272 6.51 5.13 -3.02
N VAL A 273 5.92 5.40 -4.18
CA VAL A 273 4.53 5.02 -4.49
C VAL A 273 4.45 3.52 -4.74
N ILE A 274 3.70 2.80 -3.91
CA ILE A 274 3.44 1.37 -4.12
C ILE A 274 1.98 1.25 -4.50
N ASP A 275 1.69 0.86 -5.73
CA ASP A 275 0.31 0.84 -6.22
C ASP A 275 0.09 -0.26 -7.25
N SER A 276 -1.17 -0.53 -7.55
CA SER A 276 -1.54 -1.32 -8.72
C SER A 276 -2.08 -0.39 -9.81
N ALA A 277 -1.59 -0.56 -11.04
CA ALA A 277 -2.16 0.11 -12.21
C ALA A 277 -3.62 -0.32 -12.46
N ILE A 278 -4.03 -1.48 -11.94
CA ILE A 278 -5.40 -1.99 -11.96
C ILE A 278 -5.90 -2.20 -10.53
N ASP A 279 -5.67 -1.21 -9.65
CA ASP A 279 -6.10 -1.27 -8.25
C ASP A 279 -7.57 -1.65 -8.15
N GLN A 280 -7.85 -2.71 -7.40
CA GLN A 280 -9.17 -3.33 -7.34
C GLN A 280 -10.24 -2.36 -6.87
N TRP A 281 -9.92 -1.49 -5.90
CA TRP A 281 -10.85 -0.48 -5.42
C TRP A 281 -11.07 0.59 -6.48
N GLN A 282 -10.01 1.06 -7.16
CA GLN A 282 -10.14 2.08 -8.21
C GLN A 282 -10.95 1.61 -9.41
N VAL A 283 -10.74 0.37 -9.85
CA VAL A 283 -11.52 -0.21 -10.96
C VAL A 283 -13.00 -0.26 -10.59
N GLN A 284 -13.34 -0.60 -9.35
CA GLN A 284 -14.72 -0.64 -8.89
C GLN A 284 -15.31 0.76 -8.64
N CYS A 285 -14.57 1.64 -7.97
CA CYS A 285 -15.08 2.86 -7.36
C CYS A 285 -14.71 4.16 -8.06
N ILE A 286 -13.93 4.09 -9.14
CA ILE A 286 -13.63 5.22 -10.02
C ILE A 286 -14.04 4.84 -11.45
N HIS A 287 -13.42 3.81 -12.00
CA HIS A 287 -13.65 3.39 -13.38
C HIS A 287 -15.08 2.84 -13.58
N GLY A 288 -15.51 1.93 -12.71
CA GLY A 288 -16.85 1.34 -12.72
C GLY A 288 -17.89 2.12 -11.91
N ALA A 289 -17.57 3.33 -11.44
CA ALA A 289 -18.41 4.06 -10.49
C ALA A 289 -19.77 4.48 -11.08
N ARG A 290 -20.80 4.40 -10.26
CA ARG A 290 -22.15 4.94 -10.46
C ARG A 290 -22.46 5.87 -9.31
N ALA A 291 -23.08 7.01 -9.60
CA ALA A 291 -23.62 7.90 -8.58
C ALA A 291 -24.56 7.16 -7.62
N ILE A 292 -24.26 7.21 -6.32
CA ILE A 292 -25.13 6.72 -5.25
C ILE A 292 -26.06 7.86 -4.79
N ALA A 293 -27.30 7.53 -4.41
CA ALA A 293 -28.21 8.51 -3.82
C ALA A 293 -27.63 9.10 -2.51
N GLN A 294 -27.86 10.39 -2.27
CA GLN A 294 -27.25 11.13 -1.16
C GLN A 294 -27.66 10.63 0.24
N ASP A 295 -28.80 9.97 0.33
CA ASP A 295 -29.44 9.38 1.52
C ASP A 295 -29.31 7.85 1.58
N ALA A 296 -28.62 7.23 0.63
CA ALA A 296 -28.43 5.78 0.63
C ALA A 296 -27.68 5.36 1.89
N PHE A 297 -28.14 4.26 2.51
CA PHE A 297 -27.34 3.55 3.50
C PHE A 297 -26.16 2.92 2.77
N VAL A 298 -24.97 3.46 2.97
CA VAL A 298 -23.76 2.97 2.33
C VAL A 298 -22.98 2.16 3.36
N ASP A 299 -22.90 0.84 3.15
CA ASP A 299 -22.13 -0.03 4.01
C ASP A 299 -20.64 0.32 3.91
N TYR A 300 -19.94 0.16 5.04
CA TYR A 300 -18.54 0.52 5.25
C TYR A 300 -17.61 0.02 4.12
N MET A 301 -17.92 -1.12 3.53
CA MET A 301 -17.13 -1.81 2.49
C MET A 301 -17.54 -1.48 1.04
N SER A 302 -18.63 -0.75 0.82
CA SER A 302 -19.23 -0.53 -0.52
C SER A 302 -19.57 0.94 -0.75
N GLN A 303 -18.56 1.79 -0.60
CA GLN A 303 -18.68 3.26 -0.71
C GLN A 303 -18.86 3.79 -2.13
N CYS A 304 -19.02 2.92 -3.13
CA CYS A 304 -19.22 3.29 -4.51
C CYS A 304 -20.29 2.37 -5.14
N GLY A 305 -21.21 2.95 -5.91
CA GLY A 305 -22.13 2.14 -6.70
C GLY A 305 -21.32 1.57 -7.86
N ALA A 306 -21.27 0.26 -8.04
CA ALA A 306 -20.66 -0.29 -9.26
C ALA A 306 -21.74 -0.30 -10.37
N LEU A 307 -21.41 0.25 -11.55
CA LEU A 307 -22.25 0.14 -12.74
C LEU A 307 -22.42 -1.34 -13.09
N GLN A 308 -23.66 -1.80 -13.30
CA GLN A 308 -23.90 -3.16 -13.80
C GLN A 308 -23.28 -3.40 -15.20
N ARG A 309 -23.03 -2.33 -15.97
CA ARG A 309 -22.35 -2.35 -17.29
C ARG A 309 -20.82 -2.34 -17.22
N ALA A 310 -20.22 -2.17 -16.03
CA ALA A 310 -18.79 -2.41 -15.83
C ALA A 310 -18.47 -3.91 -15.67
N GLY A 311 -19.49 -4.77 -15.81
CA GLY A 311 -19.35 -6.22 -15.80
C GLY A 311 -19.45 -6.87 -14.44
N GLU A 312 -19.44 -8.19 -14.44
CA GLU A 312 -19.29 -9.03 -13.24
C GLU A 312 -17.93 -8.83 -12.58
N CYS A 313 -16.93 -8.34 -13.32
CA CYS A 313 -15.54 -8.29 -12.89
C CYS A 313 -15.12 -7.15 -11.97
N ALA A 314 -16.06 -6.31 -11.53
CA ALA A 314 -15.82 -5.33 -10.46
C ALA A 314 -16.91 -5.39 -9.38
N ARG A 315 -17.71 -6.46 -9.30
CA ARG A 315 -18.73 -6.61 -8.26
C ARG A 315 -18.13 -7.06 -6.93
N GLY A 316 -17.53 -6.10 -6.22
CA GLY A 316 -17.03 -6.31 -4.86
C GLY A 316 -15.63 -6.89 -4.78
N TRP A 317 -15.22 -7.16 -3.55
CA TRP A 317 -13.84 -7.52 -3.19
C TRP A 317 -13.41 -8.93 -3.65
N ASP A 318 -14.35 -9.78 -4.07
CA ASP A 318 -14.07 -11.12 -4.59
C ASP A 318 -14.06 -11.18 -6.13
N ALA A 319 -14.25 -10.04 -6.80
CA ALA A 319 -14.34 -10.00 -8.25
C ALA A 319 -13.02 -10.43 -8.91
N SER A 320 -13.13 -11.24 -9.97
CA SER A 320 -11.99 -11.65 -10.81
C SER A 320 -12.09 -10.99 -12.18
N LEU A 321 -10.94 -10.54 -12.70
CA LEU A 321 -10.87 -10.05 -14.07
C LEU A 321 -11.16 -11.16 -15.11
N ASP A 322 -11.05 -12.44 -14.72
CA ASP A 322 -11.41 -13.59 -15.56
C ASP A 322 -12.91 -13.65 -15.88
N GLU A 323 -13.73 -12.98 -15.08
CA GLU A 323 -15.18 -12.88 -15.28
C GLU A 323 -15.56 -11.69 -16.19
N CYS A 324 -14.61 -10.85 -16.60
CA CYS A 324 -14.88 -9.72 -17.49
C CYS A 324 -15.16 -10.19 -18.93
N GLY A 325 -16.08 -9.51 -19.61
CA GLY A 325 -16.15 -9.56 -21.07
C GLY A 325 -14.95 -8.87 -21.74
N THR A 326 -14.66 -9.19 -23.00
CA THR A 326 -13.49 -8.64 -23.72
C THR A 326 -13.46 -7.11 -23.76
N ALA A 327 -14.61 -6.46 -23.90
CA ALA A 327 -14.71 -5.00 -23.91
C ALA A 327 -14.38 -4.38 -22.53
N GLU A 328 -14.77 -5.04 -21.45
CA GLU A 328 -14.50 -4.61 -20.07
C GLU A 328 -13.03 -4.78 -19.73
N GLN A 329 -12.41 -5.90 -20.15
CA GLN A 329 -10.96 -6.10 -20.03
C GLN A 329 -10.18 -5.02 -20.77
N GLN A 330 -10.62 -4.63 -21.97
CA GLN A 330 -10.00 -3.55 -22.73
C GLN A 330 -10.12 -2.21 -21.99
N ALA A 331 -11.29 -1.90 -21.42
CA ALA A 331 -11.50 -0.67 -20.64
C ALA A 331 -10.61 -0.62 -19.38
N VAL A 332 -10.46 -1.74 -18.66
CA VAL A 332 -9.55 -1.85 -17.50
C VAL A 332 -8.08 -1.66 -17.91
N ARG A 333 -7.67 -2.16 -19.08
CA ARG A 333 -6.32 -1.93 -19.62
C ARG A 333 -6.09 -0.46 -19.97
N GLU A 334 -7.08 0.19 -20.59
CA GLU A 334 -7.02 1.63 -20.87
C GLU A 334 -6.92 2.45 -19.58
N TYR A 335 -7.65 2.05 -18.54
CA TYR A 335 -7.55 2.65 -17.21
C TYR A 335 -6.14 2.47 -16.61
N ALA A 336 -5.52 1.31 -16.76
CA ALA A 336 -4.14 1.05 -16.33
C ALA A 336 -3.10 1.92 -17.06
N LEU A 337 -3.32 2.16 -18.36
CA LEU A 337 -2.48 3.07 -19.15
C LEU A 337 -2.65 4.54 -18.69
N ASP A 338 -3.88 4.94 -18.34
CA ASP A 338 -4.12 6.26 -17.75
C ASP A 338 -3.45 6.39 -16.39
N PHE A 339 -3.48 5.34 -15.56
CA PHE A 339 -2.74 5.30 -14.29
C PHE A 339 -1.27 5.63 -14.50
N GLY A 340 -0.62 4.88 -15.40
CA GLY A 340 0.78 5.09 -15.72
C GLY A 340 1.05 6.51 -16.26
N THR A 341 0.15 7.04 -17.09
CA THR A 341 0.26 8.40 -17.64
C THR A 341 0.17 9.47 -16.54
N GLN A 342 -0.81 9.38 -15.64
CA GLN A 342 -0.98 10.33 -14.54
C GLN A 342 0.17 10.23 -13.52
N LEU A 343 0.66 9.01 -13.24
CA LEU A 343 1.84 8.80 -12.39
C LEU A 343 3.08 9.49 -12.97
N LEU A 344 3.38 9.28 -14.26
CA LEU A 344 4.51 9.93 -14.93
C LEU A 344 4.38 11.47 -14.92
N ARG A 345 3.19 11.98 -15.24
CA ARG A 345 2.92 13.43 -15.25
C ARG A 345 3.01 14.07 -13.87
N SER A 346 2.74 13.31 -12.81
CA SER A 346 2.84 13.81 -11.43
C SER A 346 4.29 14.07 -10.98
N GLY A 347 5.28 13.61 -11.75
CA GLY A 347 6.71 13.83 -11.45
C GLY A 347 7.29 12.83 -10.43
N VAL A 348 6.55 11.80 -10.02
CA VAL A 348 7.07 10.70 -9.15
C VAL A 348 8.35 10.09 -9.71
N THR A 349 8.53 10.12 -11.02
CA THR A 349 9.60 9.41 -11.72
C THR A 349 10.61 10.37 -12.36
N ASP A 350 10.58 11.67 -12.03
CA ASP A 350 11.38 12.69 -12.70
C ASP A 350 12.84 12.77 -12.22
N GLY A 351 13.19 12.01 -11.18
CA GLY A 351 14.53 11.98 -10.57
C GLY A 351 14.85 13.16 -9.65
N ARG A 352 14.06 14.25 -9.66
CA ARG A 352 14.43 15.52 -9.01
C ARG A 352 14.23 15.53 -7.49
N ARG A 353 13.49 14.55 -6.94
CA ARG A 353 13.10 14.51 -5.51
C ARG A 353 13.36 13.17 -4.83
N ARG A 354 14.22 12.32 -5.40
CA ARG A 354 14.49 10.94 -4.92
C ARG A 354 13.20 10.14 -4.73
N HIS A 355 12.17 10.51 -5.49
CA HIS A 355 10.91 9.78 -5.53
C HIS A 355 11.15 8.44 -6.24
N GLY A 356 10.29 7.47 -5.98
CA GLY A 356 10.30 6.19 -6.65
C GLY A 356 8.89 5.60 -6.69
N ALA A 357 8.75 4.50 -7.42
CA ALA A 357 7.51 3.76 -7.47
C ALA A 357 7.75 2.25 -7.65
N PHE A 358 6.85 1.46 -7.09
CA PHE A 358 6.68 0.05 -7.42
C PHE A 358 5.24 -0.14 -7.86
N ILE A 359 5.02 -0.31 -9.18
CA ILE A 359 3.69 -0.44 -9.74
C ILE A 359 3.46 -1.89 -10.16
N THR A 360 2.40 -2.50 -9.65
CA THR A 360 1.99 -3.83 -10.11
C THR A 360 0.93 -3.71 -11.18
N SER A 361 0.77 -4.78 -11.93
CA SER A 361 -0.40 -5.00 -12.76
C SER A 361 -1.29 -6.10 -12.17
N CYS A 362 -1.35 -6.16 -10.83
CA CYS A 362 -2.14 -7.12 -10.08
C CYS A 362 -3.48 -6.52 -9.68
N PHE A 363 -4.59 -7.23 -9.88
CA PHE A 363 -5.91 -6.80 -9.43
C PHE A 363 -6.01 -6.94 -7.92
N SER A 364 -5.35 -6.04 -7.20
CA SER A 364 -5.27 -6.03 -5.76
C SER A 364 -5.39 -4.61 -5.25
N HIS A 365 -5.82 -4.49 -3.99
CA HIS A 365 -5.85 -3.25 -3.25
C HIS A 365 -5.13 -3.51 -1.92
N CYS A 366 -4.20 -2.65 -1.52
CA CYS A 366 -3.32 -2.92 -0.38
C CYS A 366 -2.44 -4.18 -0.53
N GLY A 367 -2.11 -4.64 -1.74
CA GLY A 367 -1.32 -5.88 -1.92
C GLY A 367 0.01 -5.90 -1.13
N PHE A 368 0.62 -4.73 -0.89
CA PHE A 368 1.84 -4.59 -0.08
C PHE A 368 1.66 -4.88 1.43
N THR A 369 0.41 -5.02 1.90
CA THR A 369 0.06 -5.51 3.24
C THR A 369 -0.26 -6.99 3.25
N GLU A 370 -0.20 -7.69 2.13
CA GLU A 370 -0.66 -9.07 2.01
C GLU A 370 0.38 -9.94 1.29
N SER A 371 -0.08 -10.90 0.46
CA SER A 371 0.80 -11.85 -0.24
C SER A 371 1.80 -11.20 -1.20
N ASP A 372 1.46 -10.04 -1.77
CA ASP A 372 2.26 -9.41 -2.82
C ASP A 372 3.54 -8.76 -2.27
N TRP A 373 3.61 -8.53 -0.96
CA TRP A 373 4.74 -7.88 -0.29
C TRP A 373 6.09 -8.54 -0.62
N ASN A 374 6.15 -9.88 -0.58
CA ASN A 374 7.33 -10.67 -0.95
C ASN A 374 7.17 -11.37 -2.30
N GLY A 375 6.05 -11.18 -3.00
CA GLY A 375 5.86 -11.70 -4.34
C GLY A 375 6.85 -11.06 -5.33
N ALA A 376 7.46 -11.85 -6.21
CA ALA A 376 8.35 -11.37 -7.26
C ALA A 376 8.08 -12.11 -8.57
N SER A 377 7.91 -11.41 -9.71
CA SER A 377 8.28 -11.85 -11.07
C SER A 377 8.05 -10.82 -12.20
N LEU A 378 8.88 -10.96 -13.26
CA LEU A 378 8.64 -10.60 -14.67
C LEU A 378 9.40 -11.61 -15.56
N PRO A 379 8.82 -12.10 -16.67
CA PRO A 379 9.50 -12.04 -17.96
C PRO A 379 8.57 -11.54 -19.09
N LEU A 380 9.12 -10.73 -20.01
CA LEU A 380 8.45 -10.26 -21.24
C LEU A 380 8.61 -11.27 -22.38
N ALA A 381 7.48 -11.51 -23.08
CA ALA A 381 7.24 -11.98 -24.45
C ALA A 381 8.27 -12.85 -25.23
N PRO A 382 7.82 -13.92 -25.94
CA PRO A 382 8.61 -14.60 -26.97
C PRO A 382 8.72 -13.78 -28.27
N LEU A 383 9.88 -13.91 -28.93
CA LEU A 383 10.19 -13.33 -30.25
C LEU A 383 9.20 -13.81 -31.33
N PRO A 384 8.89 -12.98 -32.35
CA PRO A 384 8.19 -13.46 -33.55
C PRO A 384 9.04 -14.50 -34.30
N PRO A 385 8.41 -15.47 -35.00
CA PRO A 385 9.15 -16.49 -35.74
C PRO A 385 9.91 -15.85 -36.92
N ASP A 386 11.20 -16.19 -37.02
CA ASP A 386 12.04 -15.86 -38.18
C ASP A 386 11.40 -16.41 -39.47
N GLU A 387 10.95 -15.51 -40.35
CA GLU A 387 10.88 -15.82 -41.78
C GLU A 387 12.29 -15.80 -42.37
N ALA A 388 12.51 -16.75 -43.28
CA ALA A 388 13.80 -17.17 -43.77
C ALA A 388 14.53 -16.15 -44.67
N GLY A 389 15.87 -16.21 -44.62
CA GLY A 389 16.67 -16.18 -45.85
C GLY A 389 17.55 -14.95 -46.13
N ALA A 390 18.86 -15.19 -46.03
CA ALA A 390 19.91 -14.81 -47.00
C ALA A 390 20.48 -13.36 -47.09
N VAL A 391 21.75 -13.27 -46.65
CA VAL A 391 22.95 -12.63 -47.28
C VAL A 391 23.33 -11.17 -46.93
N HIS A 392 24.54 -11.07 -46.34
CA HIS A 392 25.40 -9.91 -45.98
C HIS A 392 25.98 -9.10 -47.19
N PRO A 393 26.86 -8.05 -47.02
CA PRO A 393 27.24 -7.22 -45.83
C PRO A 393 27.33 -5.70 -46.11
N ALA A 394 27.24 -4.86 -45.05
CA ALA A 394 28.15 -3.73 -44.79
C ALA A 394 27.81 -3.08 -43.44
N ALA A 395 28.75 -3.08 -42.49
CA ALA A 395 28.63 -2.37 -41.23
C ALA A 395 28.74 -0.85 -41.43
N PRO A 396 28.03 -0.03 -40.61
CA PRO A 396 28.78 0.66 -39.58
C PRO A 396 28.06 0.77 -38.22
N ARG A 397 28.90 0.82 -37.17
CA ARG A 397 28.63 1.21 -35.77
C ARG A 397 27.59 0.39 -34.99
N ALA A 398 28.14 -0.48 -34.14
CA ALA A 398 27.42 -1.13 -33.06
C ALA A 398 26.64 -0.12 -32.20
N VAL A 399 25.32 -0.16 -32.31
CA VAL A 399 24.42 0.26 -31.23
C VAL A 399 24.50 -0.85 -30.18
N PRO A 400 24.85 -0.56 -28.91
CA PRO A 400 24.89 -1.60 -27.89
C PRO A 400 23.47 -2.16 -27.71
N ALA A 401 23.34 -3.48 -27.89
CA ALA A 401 22.12 -4.22 -27.60
C ALA A 401 21.67 -3.97 -26.14
N PRO A 402 20.39 -3.68 -25.87
CA PRO A 402 19.90 -3.62 -24.51
C PRO A 402 19.24 -4.95 -24.17
N ALA A 403 20.00 -5.93 -23.67
CA ALA A 403 19.40 -7.08 -23.02
C ALA A 403 20.42 -7.74 -22.09
N ALA A 404 20.37 -7.36 -20.82
CA ALA A 404 21.06 -8.12 -19.77
C ALA A 404 20.31 -7.95 -18.44
N ASN A 405 19.64 -9.04 -18.05
CA ASN A 405 19.17 -9.47 -16.72
C ASN A 405 18.51 -8.41 -15.83
N LEU A 406 17.17 -8.36 -15.88
CA LEU A 406 16.34 -7.81 -14.80
C LEU A 406 16.10 -8.94 -13.79
N SER A 407 16.71 -8.86 -12.61
CA SER A 407 16.46 -9.78 -11.50
C SER A 407 15.08 -9.53 -10.89
N LEU A 408 14.37 -10.61 -10.53
CA LEU A 408 13.08 -10.66 -9.85
C LEU A 408 13.12 -9.84 -8.53
N VAL A 409 12.49 -8.67 -8.46
CA VAL A 409 12.47 -7.84 -7.24
C VAL A 409 11.06 -7.77 -6.67
N SER A 410 10.92 -8.08 -5.38
CA SER A 410 9.67 -7.94 -4.63
C SER A 410 9.41 -6.50 -4.19
N MET A 411 8.16 -6.17 -3.83
CA MET A 411 7.84 -4.86 -3.21
C MET A 411 8.73 -4.57 -2.01
N GLN A 412 8.90 -5.57 -1.14
CA GLN A 412 9.76 -5.51 0.04
C GLN A 412 11.19 -5.11 -0.34
N ALA A 413 11.81 -5.84 -1.28
CA ALA A 413 13.18 -5.60 -1.68
C ALA A 413 13.35 -4.24 -2.38
N ALA A 414 12.37 -3.82 -3.17
CA ALA A 414 12.37 -2.52 -3.83
C ALA A 414 12.24 -1.36 -2.82
N LEU A 415 11.31 -1.46 -1.86
CA LEU A 415 11.18 -0.46 -0.80
C LEU A 415 12.44 -0.42 0.07
N GLY A 416 13.01 -1.58 0.40
CA GLY A 416 14.26 -1.71 1.16
C GLY A 416 15.44 -1.05 0.45
N ALA A 417 15.64 -1.36 -0.83
CA ALA A 417 16.67 -0.76 -1.67
C ALA A 417 16.51 0.76 -1.74
N TRP A 418 15.29 1.24 -2.07
CA TRP A 418 15.01 2.66 -2.08
C TRP A 418 15.31 3.29 -0.73
N TRP A 419 14.82 2.70 0.36
CA TRP A 419 15.04 3.18 1.72
C TRP A 419 16.52 3.36 2.01
N HIS A 420 17.37 2.37 1.75
CA HIS A 420 18.80 2.41 2.11
C HIS A 420 19.66 3.27 1.18
N ASP A 421 19.48 3.15 -0.14
CA ASP A 421 20.50 3.59 -1.10
C ASP A 421 20.57 5.10 -1.30
N GLY A 422 19.69 5.87 -0.65
CA GLY A 422 19.64 7.31 -0.93
C GLY A 422 19.02 7.62 -2.29
N ALA A 423 19.04 6.70 -3.26
CA ALA A 423 18.98 6.88 -4.71
C ALA A 423 18.74 8.32 -5.20
N ASP A 424 19.81 8.93 -5.71
CA ASP A 424 19.79 10.17 -6.50
C ASP A 424 19.05 10.01 -7.84
N ASP A 425 18.72 8.77 -8.23
CA ASP A 425 17.97 8.44 -9.43
C ASP A 425 16.59 7.87 -9.04
N ALA A 426 15.52 8.39 -9.65
CA ALA A 426 14.17 7.85 -9.43
C ALA A 426 14.10 6.39 -9.91
N GLN A 427 13.66 5.49 -9.03
CA GLN A 427 13.53 4.07 -9.33
C GLN A 427 12.07 3.72 -9.54
N VAL A 428 11.73 3.23 -10.73
CA VAL A 428 10.42 2.65 -11.02
C VAL A 428 10.62 1.17 -11.31
N ALA A 429 10.02 0.34 -10.46
CA ALA A 429 9.93 -1.10 -10.70
C ALA A 429 8.49 -1.44 -11.09
N TRP A 430 8.35 -2.31 -12.09
CA TRP A 430 7.06 -2.85 -12.52
C TRP A 430 7.01 -4.35 -12.21
N HIS A 431 5.87 -4.83 -11.72
CA HIS A 431 5.62 -6.24 -11.45
C HIS A 431 4.44 -6.75 -12.26
N GLY A 432 4.67 -7.77 -13.09
CA GLY A 432 3.65 -8.50 -13.82
C GLY A 432 3.95 -10.00 -13.75
N SER A 433 3.03 -10.80 -13.21
CA SER A 433 3.14 -12.26 -13.23
C SER A 433 2.26 -12.82 -14.35
N PRO A 434 2.78 -13.68 -15.26
CA PRO A 434 1.93 -14.45 -16.14
C PRO A 434 1.31 -15.60 -15.35
N GLY A 435 0.08 -15.38 -14.85
CA GLY A 435 -0.75 -16.42 -14.23
C GLY A 435 -1.27 -16.02 -12.84
N GLY A 436 -2.59 -15.86 -12.76
CA GLY A 436 -3.36 -15.64 -11.53
C GLY A 436 -3.23 -14.23 -10.96
N ALA A 437 -4.34 -13.49 -10.92
CA ALA A 437 -4.52 -12.13 -10.34
C ALA A 437 -3.65 -10.99 -10.90
N CYS A 438 -2.53 -11.24 -11.57
CA CYS A 438 -1.71 -10.23 -12.22
C CYS A 438 -1.73 -10.40 -13.74
N CYS A 439 -1.97 -9.30 -14.47
CA CYS A 439 -1.99 -9.25 -15.93
C CYS A 439 -0.95 -8.24 -16.39
N PRO A 440 0.13 -8.60 -17.11
CA PRO A 440 1.04 -7.61 -17.68
C PRO A 440 0.25 -6.67 -18.60
N VAL A 441 0.52 -5.36 -18.50
CA VAL A 441 -0.12 -4.33 -19.33
C VAL A 441 0.20 -4.55 -20.83
N GLU A 442 1.27 -5.29 -21.13
CA GLU A 442 1.80 -5.49 -22.49
C GLU A 442 1.59 -6.92 -23.07
N ASP A 443 1.19 -7.93 -22.29
CA ASP A 443 1.06 -9.32 -22.78
C ASP A 443 -0.38 -9.87 -22.67
N ASP A 444 -0.73 -10.73 -23.65
CA ASP A 444 -1.97 -11.52 -23.73
C ASP A 444 -2.05 -12.55 -22.59
N CYS A 445 -2.34 -12.09 -21.36
CA CYS A 445 -2.87 -12.95 -20.30
C CYS A 445 -4.26 -13.52 -20.62
N TRP A 446 -4.89 -13.05 -21.70
CA TRP A 446 -6.26 -13.34 -22.08
C TRP A 446 -6.24 -14.29 -23.28
N GLY A 447 -5.86 -15.54 -23.03
CA GLY A 447 -5.78 -16.56 -24.08
C GLY A 447 -7.10 -16.65 -24.85
N HIS A 448 -7.06 -16.37 -26.15
CA HIS A 448 -8.12 -16.75 -27.08
C HIS A 448 -8.19 -18.29 -27.16
N PRO A 449 -9.32 -18.94 -26.82
CA PRO A 449 -9.60 -20.27 -27.36
C PRO A 449 -10.11 -20.07 -28.79
N GLY A 450 -9.17 -20.01 -29.73
CA GLY A 450 -9.41 -20.23 -31.15
C GLY A 450 -10.34 -19.24 -31.87
N SER A 451 -9.79 -18.17 -32.42
CA SER A 451 -10.36 -17.59 -33.64
C SER A 451 -9.29 -16.94 -34.51
N SER A 452 -8.96 -17.59 -35.61
CA SER A 452 -8.15 -17.06 -36.71
C SER A 452 -8.96 -16.07 -37.55
N LYS A 453 -9.32 -14.89 -37.02
CA LYS A 453 -9.75 -13.74 -37.84
C LYS A 453 -9.35 -12.41 -37.19
N PRO A 454 -8.75 -11.46 -37.95
CA PRO A 454 -8.42 -10.14 -37.43
C PRO A 454 -9.68 -9.31 -37.16
N SER A 455 -9.68 -8.57 -36.05
CA SER A 455 -10.71 -7.60 -35.66
C SER A 455 -10.77 -6.44 -36.67
N PRO A 456 -11.97 -5.97 -37.08
CA PRO A 456 -12.14 -4.96 -38.13
C PRO A 456 -12.09 -3.49 -37.64
N TYR A 457 -11.73 -3.22 -36.38
CA TYR A 457 -11.71 -1.85 -35.84
C TYR A 457 -10.29 -1.25 -35.84
N PRO A 458 -10.00 -0.20 -36.64
CA PRO A 458 -8.73 0.49 -36.57
C PRO A 458 -8.65 1.28 -35.25
N LEU A 459 -7.72 0.87 -34.38
CA LEU A 459 -7.29 1.65 -33.22
C LEU A 459 -6.79 3.02 -33.72
N ARG A 460 -7.39 4.11 -33.22
CA ARG A 460 -6.87 5.46 -33.45
C ARG A 460 -5.47 5.55 -32.86
N GLU A 461 -4.50 5.98 -33.66
CA GLU A 461 -3.15 6.31 -33.23
C GLU A 461 -3.17 7.50 -32.26
N HIS A 462 -3.45 7.25 -30.98
CA HIS A 462 -3.01 8.13 -29.92
C HIS A 462 -1.54 7.81 -29.63
N ALA A 463 -0.70 8.84 -29.78
CA ALA A 463 0.74 8.78 -29.67
C ALA A 463 1.20 7.97 -28.44
N ARG A 464 1.89 6.85 -28.68
CA ARG A 464 2.59 6.07 -27.65
C ARG A 464 3.62 6.97 -26.96
N PRO A 465 3.64 7.11 -25.63
CA PRO A 465 4.71 7.81 -24.94
C PRO A 465 6.02 7.04 -25.13
N ALA A 466 6.97 7.60 -25.87
CA ALA A 466 8.28 7.01 -26.16
C ALA A 466 9.25 7.00 -24.95
N SER A 467 8.76 7.07 -23.71
CA SER A 467 9.56 7.36 -22.52
C SER A 467 9.38 6.37 -21.35
N TRP A 468 8.93 5.14 -21.61
CA TRP A 468 8.96 4.05 -20.62
C TRP A 468 10.38 3.53 -20.44
N GLN A 469 11.25 4.28 -19.77
CA GLN A 469 12.59 3.80 -19.41
C GLN A 469 12.51 3.01 -18.09
N LEU A 470 12.56 1.68 -18.19
CA LEU A 470 12.85 0.77 -17.09
C LEU A 470 14.30 0.99 -16.65
N PHE A 471 14.51 1.47 -15.42
CA PHE A 471 15.86 1.65 -14.88
C PHE A 471 16.23 0.51 -13.91
N ARG A 472 17.48 0.05 -14.03
CA ARG A 472 18.06 -1.02 -13.21
C ARG A 472 18.09 -0.62 -11.73
N LEU A 473 17.51 -1.47 -10.89
CA LEU A 473 17.97 -1.61 -9.51
C LEU A 473 19.42 -2.09 -9.56
N ARG A 474 20.36 -1.32 -9.01
CA ARG A 474 21.71 -1.85 -8.78
C ARG A 474 21.55 -2.98 -7.78
N SER A 475 22.03 -4.17 -8.15
CA SER A 475 22.20 -5.30 -7.25
C SER A 475 22.92 -4.82 -6.00
N ALA A 476 22.17 -4.65 -4.90
CA ALA A 476 22.73 -4.70 -3.57
C ALA A 476 23.24 -6.14 -3.43
N ALA A 477 24.55 -6.31 -3.43
CA ALA A 477 25.18 -7.60 -3.27
C ALA A 477 24.73 -8.21 -1.94
N ALA A 478 23.69 -9.03 -1.99
CA ALA A 478 23.30 -9.91 -0.90
C ALA A 478 24.55 -10.71 -0.54
N HIS A 479 25.10 -10.46 0.65
CA HIS A 479 26.06 -11.37 1.28
C HIS A 479 25.29 -12.63 1.69
N ALA A 480 24.95 -13.46 0.70
CA ALA A 480 24.61 -14.85 0.92
C ALA A 480 25.93 -15.62 1.09
N PRO A 481 26.12 -16.43 2.15
CA PRO A 481 27.23 -17.36 2.22
C PRO A 481 27.08 -18.37 1.09
N GLY A 482 28.09 -18.46 0.21
CA GLY A 482 28.06 -19.36 -0.94
C GLY A 482 27.96 -20.85 -0.55
N PRO A 483 27.48 -21.70 -1.47
CA PRO A 483 27.33 -23.13 -1.22
C PRO A 483 28.71 -23.80 -1.14
N ALA A 484 29.00 -24.43 0.00
CA ALA A 484 30.18 -25.27 0.14
C ALA A 484 30.05 -26.46 -0.83
N ALA A 485 31.01 -26.57 -1.75
CA ALA A 485 31.13 -27.68 -2.68
C ALA A 485 31.28 -29.02 -1.93
N LEU A 486 30.46 -29.99 -2.31
CA LEU A 486 30.62 -31.40 -1.98
C LEU A 486 31.98 -31.90 -2.48
N ALA A 487 32.96 -31.97 -1.58
CA ALA A 487 34.20 -32.71 -1.79
C ALA A 487 34.10 -34.10 -1.14
N LYS A 488 34.44 -35.11 -1.92
CA LYS A 488 34.45 -36.55 -1.61
C LYS A 488 35.26 -36.86 -0.33
N ARG A 489 34.72 -37.74 0.53
CA ARG A 489 35.44 -38.42 1.64
C ARG A 489 36.62 -39.24 1.11
N PRO A 490 37.72 -39.39 1.88
CA PRO A 490 37.92 -40.60 2.72
C PRO A 490 38.76 -40.33 4.01
N PRO A 491 39.23 -41.34 4.78
CA PRO A 491 38.51 -42.29 5.63
C PRO A 491 38.81 -42.08 7.14
N CYS A 492 38.12 -42.86 7.97
CA CYS A 492 38.15 -42.85 9.44
C CYS A 492 39.55 -42.98 10.09
N LEU A 493 39.77 -42.22 11.17
CA LEU A 493 40.69 -42.57 12.26
C LEU A 493 40.07 -42.18 13.62
N THR A 494 40.42 -42.97 14.62
CA THR A 494 39.78 -43.27 15.91
C THR A 494 39.96 -42.21 17.01
N ALA A 495 38.95 -42.11 17.90
CA ALA A 495 38.89 -41.79 19.36
C ALA A 495 40.17 -41.29 20.12
N PRO A 496 40.07 -40.51 21.24
CA PRO A 496 39.05 -40.72 22.30
C PRO A 496 38.47 -39.51 23.06
N LEU A 497 37.38 -39.85 23.75
CA LEU A 497 36.70 -39.23 24.89
C LEU A 497 37.56 -38.41 25.85
N LEU A 498 37.06 -37.25 26.30
CA LEU A 498 37.26 -36.73 27.67
C LEU A 498 36.02 -35.95 28.13
N ARG A 499 35.70 -36.15 29.42
CA ARG A 499 34.47 -35.83 30.16
C ARG A 499 34.33 -34.34 30.55
N PRO A 500 33.11 -33.90 30.96
CA PRO A 500 32.83 -32.53 31.38
C PRO A 500 33.23 -32.27 32.84
N THR A 501 33.69 -31.05 33.13
CA THR A 501 33.83 -30.52 34.49
C THR A 501 32.81 -29.41 34.71
N LEU A 502 31.87 -29.70 35.62
CA LEU A 502 31.10 -28.76 36.44
C LEU A 502 32.05 -28.08 37.45
N ILE A 503 31.93 -26.76 37.63
CA ILE A 503 32.19 -25.95 38.84
C ILE A 503 31.54 -24.57 38.59
N ASP A 504 30.75 -23.90 39.44
CA ASP A 504 29.95 -24.15 40.65
C ASP A 504 28.81 -23.11 40.63
#